data_AF-A0A3R7NCE5-F1
#
_entry.id   AF-A0A3R7NCE5-F1
#
_cell.length_a   1.000
_cell.length_b   1.000
_cell.length_c   1.000
_cell.angle_alpha   90.00
_cell.angle_beta   90.00
_cell.angle_gamma   90.00
#
_symmetry.space_group_name_H-M   'P 1'
#
loop_
_entity.id
_entity.type
_entity.pdbx_description
1 polymer ?
#
loop_
_entity_poly.entity_id
_entity_poly.type
_entity_poly.pdbx_seq_one_letter_code
_entity_poly.pdbx_strand_id
1 'polypeptide(L)'
;MFSLSALLTFSYWLEQRHGPLIWTSGVAVLIFRSELCLLLGPMLLLDLTTRRLLTVPFLKYAIPAGLLCLVTTLTIDSFFWKRLLWPEGEVFWFNTYKNQSHNYGTSPFLWYWYSALPRALGLSILLVPLGIALDKRLQVLVTPAFIFVAAYSILPHKELRFIIYVFPILNVAAARACHFLWEGRDKSTSRQLLAVGSALHLVGNVVFTTFLLTISANNYPGGVAVQKLHQIVPQDVNVSVHIDNFSAQTGVSRFTQLHDHWRYNKTEHLKAGGPELRSFTHLLVEGKSKYSYNLKHYTTSHQILTSVESFSHLSFNYQQFPPVKVF
;
A
#
# COMPACT_ATOMS: atom_id res chain seq x y z
N MET A 1 5.10 -2.10 -9.65
CA MET A 1 4.87 -1.65 -11.05
C MET A 1 4.29 -0.23 -11.10
N PHE A 2 3.16 0.06 -10.43
CA PHE A 2 2.53 1.39 -10.47
C PHE A 2 3.35 2.54 -9.84
N SER A 3 4.09 2.25 -8.76
CA SER A 3 5.02 3.21 -8.15
C SER A 3 6.18 3.58 -9.07
N LEU A 4 6.61 2.67 -9.95
CA LEU A 4 7.68 2.93 -10.91
C LEU A 4 7.23 3.94 -11.97
N SER A 5 6.02 3.81 -12.48
CA SER A 5 5.45 4.76 -13.45
C SER A 5 5.35 6.17 -12.84
N ALA A 6 4.86 6.30 -11.60
CA ALA A 6 4.81 7.58 -10.90
C ALA A 6 6.20 8.19 -10.66
N LEU A 7 7.19 7.37 -10.27
CA LEU A 7 8.57 7.80 -10.11
C LEU A 7 9.19 8.28 -11.43
N LEU A 8 8.94 7.57 -12.52
CA LEU A 8 9.42 7.95 -13.85
C LEU A 8 8.79 9.27 -14.30
N THR A 9 7.50 9.47 -14.03
CA THR A 9 6.80 10.74 -14.25
C THR A 9 7.44 11.87 -13.44
N PHE A 10 7.83 11.64 -12.18
CA PHE A 10 8.56 12.64 -11.40
C PHE A 10 9.94 12.96 -11.98
N SER A 11 10.68 11.96 -12.46
CA SER A 11 11.98 12.19 -13.12
C SER A 11 11.82 13.10 -14.33
N TYR A 12 10.87 12.78 -15.22
CA TYR A 12 10.62 13.59 -16.41
C TYR A 12 10.09 14.98 -16.08
N TRP A 13 9.36 15.13 -14.97
CA TRP A 13 8.94 16.44 -14.49
C TRP A 13 10.12 17.28 -14.02
N LEU A 14 11.02 16.69 -13.22
CA LEU A 14 12.23 17.37 -12.74
C LEU A 14 13.19 17.73 -13.89
N GLU A 15 13.31 16.84 -14.88
CA GLU A 15 14.09 17.05 -16.11
C GLU A 15 13.42 18.02 -17.11
N GLN A 16 12.19 18.45 -16.85
CA GLN A 16 11.39 19.31 -17.74
C GLN A 16 11.18 18.68 -19.15
N ARG A 17 11.09 17.34 -19.21
CA ARG A 17 10.83 16.59 -20.45
C ARG A 17 9.33 16.32 -20.62
N HIS A 18 8.63 17.30 -21.18
CA HIS A 18 7.17 17.29 -21.23
C HIS A 18 6.53 16.16 -22.05
N GLY A 19 7.16 15.72 -23.14
CA GLY A 19 6.64 14.60 -23.96
C GLY A 19 6.54 13.29 -23.16
N PRO A 20 7.67 12.73 -22.70
CA PRO A 20 7.69 11.54 -21.85
C PRO A 20 6.88 11.69 -20.55
N LEU A 21 6.85 12.89 -19.96
CA LEU A 21 6.03 13.20 -18.80
C LEU A 21 4.54 12.92 -19.06
N ILE A 22 3.99 13.43 -20.16
CA ILE A 22 2.57 13.27 -20.51
C ILE A 22 2.25 11.81 -20.83
N TRP A 23 3.12 11.13 -21.58
CA TRP A 23 2.96 9.70 -21.90
C TRP A 23 2.94 8.82 -20.66
N THR A 24 3.92 8.99 -19.77
CA THR A 24 3.97 8.21 -18.51
C THR A 24 2.81 8.55 -17.58
N SER A 25 2.36 9.81 -17.55
CA SER A 25 1.17 10.21 -16.80
C SER A 25 -0.10 9.53 -17.33
N GLY A 26 -0.26 9.48 -18.65
CA GLY A 26 -1.39 8.79 -19.29
C GLY A 26 -1.44 7.30 -18.94
N VAL A 27 -0.29 6.62 -19.01
CA VAL A 27 -0.16 5.20 -18.60
C VAL A 27 -0.49 5.03 -17.11
N ALA A 28 0.07 5.89 -16.25
CA ALA A 28 -0.16 5.81 -14.81
C ALA A 28 -1.63 6.01 -14.43
N VAL A 29 -2.33 6.95 -15.06
CA VAL A 29 -3.71 7.32 -14.72
C VAL A 29 -4.73 6.40 -15.40
N LEU A 30 -4.61 6.15 -16.70
CA LEU A 30 -5.68 5.50 -17.48
C LEU A 30 -5.62 3.98 -17.45
N ILE A 31 -4.42 3.39 -17.40
CA ILE A 31 -4.22 1.94 -17.41
C ILE A 31 -4.16 1.41 -15.99
N PHE A 32 -3.48 2.13 -15.11
CA PHE A 32 -3.13 1.60 -13.80
C PHE A 32 -4.01 2.11 -12.67
N ARG A 33 -4.03 3.42 -12.44
CA ARG A 33 -4.63 4.02 -11.25
C ARG A 33 -5.13 5.43 -11.51
N SER A 34 -6.44 5.53 -11.73
CA SER A 34 -7.14 6.79 -12.00
C SER A 34 -6.93 7.84 -10.91
N GLU A 35 -6.71 7.44 -9.67
CA GLU A 35 -6.48 8.38 -8.58
C GLU A 35 -5.22 9.23 -8.72
N LEU A 36 -4.24 8.76 -9.50
CA LEU A 36 -2.99 9.49 -9.71
C LEU A 36 -3.24 10.82 -10.44
N CYS A 37 -4.41 11.00 -11.05
CA CYS A 37 -4.83 12.29 -11.59
C CYS A 37 -4.84 13.38 -10.51
N LEU A 38 -5.13 13.04 -9.25
CA LEU A 38 -5.13 14.00 -8.13
C LEU A 38 -3.71 14.45 -7.75
N LEU A 39 -2.67 13.70 -8.12
CA LEU A 39 -1.27 14.05 -7.88
C LEU A 39 -0.65 14.69 -9.12
N LEU A 40 -0.75 14.00 -10.27
CA LEU A 40 -0.14 14.40 -11.53
C LEU A 40 -0.88 15.57 -12.19
N GLY A 41 -2.19 15.69 -11.98
CA GLY A 41 -3.00 16.79 -12.48
C GLY A 41 -2.51 18.14 -11.95
N PRO A 42 -2.41 18.35 -10.62
CA PRO A 42 -1.83 19.56 -10.05
C PRO A 42 -0.39 19.84 -10.53
N MET A 43 0.44 18.82 -10.74
CA MET A 43 1.80 18.98 -11.28
C MET A 43 1.79 19.53 -12.70
N LEU A 44 0.98 18.96 -13.59
CA LEU A 44 0.83 19.45 -14.97
C LEU A 44 0.16 20.83 -15.01
N LEU A 45 -0.81 21.09 -14.14
CA LEU A 45 -1.47 22.39 -14.02
C LEU A 45 -0.48 23.47 -13.56
N LEU A 46 0.43 23.14 -12.66
CA LEU A 46 1.52 24.02 -12.25
C LEU A 46 2.45 24.36 -13.44
N ASP A 47 2.82 23.39 -14.27
CA ASP A 47 3.65 23.64 -15.46
C ASP A 47 2.92 24.49 -16.52
N LEU A 48 1.61 24.29 -16.68
CA LEU A 48 0.76 25.08 -17.58
C LEU A 48 0.60 26.53 -17.08
N THR A 49 0.32 26.71 -15.78
CA THR A 49 0.15 28.05 -15.17
C THR A 49 1.46 28.83 -15.12
N THR A 50 2.58 28.17 -14.88
CA THR A 50 3.92 28.78 -14.93
C THR A 50 4.47 28.96 -16.34
N ARG A 51 3.69 28.57 -17.38
CA ARG A 51 4.06 28.62 -18.80
C ARG A 51 5.33 27.84 -19.16
N ARG A 52 5.74 26.88 -18.33
CA ARG A 52 6.82 25.92 -18.66
C ARG A 52 6.36 24.99 -19.77
N LEU A 53 5.08 24.64 -19.75
CA LEU A 53 4.42 23.87 -20.80
C LEU A 53 3.33 24.72 -21.47
N LEU A 54 3.40 24.84 -22.80
CA LEU A 54 2.37 25.51 -23.58
C LEU A 54 1.17 24.56 -23.83
N THR A 55 -0.04 25.12 -23.86
CA THR A 55 -1.29 24.36 -24.03
C THR A 55 -1.33 23.57 -25.34
N VAL A 56 -0.85 24.14 -26.44
CA VAL A 56 -0.88 23.47 -27.76
C VAL A 56 0.06 22.25 -27.80
N PRO A 57 1.36 22.36 -27.44
CA PRO A 57 2.23 21.19 -27.25
C PRO A 57 1.68 20.17 -26.26
N PHE A 58 1.08 20.61 -25.15
CA PHE A 58 0.44 19.72 -24.19
C PHE A 58 -0.64 18.86 -24.86
N LEU A 59 -1.60 19.48 -25.57
CA LEU A 59 -2.67 18.77 -26.26
C LEU A 59 -2.14 17.82 -27.35
N LYS A 60 -1.08 18.22 -28.07
CA LYS A 60 -0.43 17.36 -29.09
C LYS A 60 0.11 16.05 -28.52
N TYR A 61 0.57 16.04 -27.28
CA TYR A 61 1.02 14.80 -26.61
C TYR A 61 -0.11 14.12 -25.83
N ALA A 62 -0.98 14.90 -25.17
CA ALA A 62 -2.00 14.38 -24.28
C ALA A 62 -3.11 13.63 -25.03
N ILE A 63 -3.56 14.14 -26.19
CA ILE A 63 -4.64 13.50 -26.96
C ILE A 63 -4.19 12.12 -27.49
N PRO A 64 -3.05 11.98 -28.19
CA PRO A 64 -2.59 10.67 -28.65
C PRO A 64 -2.26 9.72 -27.49
N ALA A 65 -1.63 10.23 -26.42
CA ALA A 65 -1.32 9.41 -25.26
C ALA A 65 -2.57 8.89 -24.57
N GLY A 66 -3.56 9.76 -24.36
CA GLY A 66 -4.84 9.40 -23.75
C GLY A 66 -5.60 8.38 -24.59
N LEU A 67 -5.72 8.61 -25.90
CA LEU A 67 -6.41 7.71 -26.81
C LEU A 67 -5.73 6.34 -26.86
N LEU A 68 -4.40 6.29 -27.02
CA LEU A 68 -3.67 5.03 -27.09
C LEU A 68 -3.77 4.25 -25.78
N CYS A 69 -3.61 4.92 -24.63
CA CYS A 69 -3.74 4.26 -23.32
C CYS A 69 -5.15 3.72 -23.11
N LEU A 70 -6.18 4.50 -23.46
CA LEU A 70 -7.58 4.11 -23.31
C LEU A 70 -7.95 2.93 -24.23
N VAL A 71 -7.52 2.95 -25.49
CA VAL A 71 -7.69 1.81 -26.40
C VAL A 71 -6.97 0.57 -25.86
N THR A 72 -5.76 0.73 -25.31
CA THR A 72 -4.97 -0.37 -24.76
C THR A 72 -5.66 -1.03 -23.56
N THR A 73 -6.12 -0.27 -22.57
CA THR A 73 -6.88 -0.84 -21.43
C THR A 73 -8.19 -1.46 -21.90
N LEU A 74 -8.97 -0.76 -22.73
CA LEU A 74 -10.23 -1.31 -23.23
C LEU A 74 -10.03 -2.62 -23.98
N THR A 75 -9.02 -2.74 -24.83
CA THR A 75 -8.77 -3.97 -25.61
C THR A 75 -8.28 -5.11 -24.73
N ILE A 76 -7.25 -4.88 -23.91
CA ILE A 76 -6.64 -5.92 -23.08
C ILE A 76 -7.61 -6.36 -21.99
N ASP A 77 -8.19 -5.43 -21.24
CA ASP A 77 -9.06 -5.76 -20.13
C ASP A 77 -10.36 -6.39 -20.61
N SER A 78 -10.95 -5.89 -21.71
CA SER A 78 -12.18 -6.51 -22.24
C SER A 78 -11.95 -7.93 -22.76
N PHE A 79 -10.76 -8.23 -23.27
CA PHE A 79 -10.38 -9.59 -23.67
C PHE A 79 -10.35 -10.54 -22.48
N PHE A 80 -9.69 -10.16 -21.38
CA PHE A 80 -9.60 -10.99 -20.18
C PHE A 80 -10.94 -11.12 -19.44
N TRP A 81 -11.71 -10.03 -19.38
CA TRP A 81 -13.00 -10.00 -18.68
C TRP A 81 -14.19 -10.48 -19.52
N LYS A 82 -13.97 -10.78 -20.81
CA LYS A 82 -14.99 -11.22 -21.78
C LYS A 82 -16.20 -10.27 -21.89
N ARG A 83 -16.03 -9.00 -21.54
CA ARG A 83 -17.03 -7.93 -21.65
C ARG A 83 -16.33 -6.60 -21.87
N LEU A 84 -16.97 -5.67 -22.57
CA LEU A 84 -16.42 -4.32 -22.72
C LEU A 84 -16.31 -3.65 -21.34
N LEU A 85 -15.08 -3.34 -20.92
CA LEU A 85 -14.76 -2.87 -19.58
C LEU A 85 -13.62 -1.87 -19.65
N TRP A 86 -13.79 -0.74 -18.97
CA TRP A 86 -12.69 0.08 -18.50
C TRP A 86 -12.57 -0.10 -16.99
N PRO A 87 -11.56 -0.83 -16.49
CA PRO A 87 -11.47 -1.17 -15.06
C PRO A 87 -11.47 0.06 -14.17
N GLU A 88 -10.66 1.05 -14.50
CA GLU A 88 -10.56 2.29 -13.73
C GLU A 88 -11.86 3.10 -13.76
N GLY A 89 -12.60 3.06 -14.86
CA GLY A 89 -13.92 3.66 -14.96
C GLY A 89 -14.94 3.01 -14.02
N GLU A 90 -14.95 1.67 -13.92
CA GLU A 90 -15.82 0.96 -12.97
C GLU A 90 -15.42 1.22 -11.52
N VAL A 91 -14.11 1.29 -11.22
CA VAL A 91 -13.60 1.63 -9.88
C VAL A 91 -14.02 3.05 -9.50
N PHE A 92 -13.88 4.01 -10.41
CA PHE A 92 -14.32 5.38 -10.21
C PHE A 92 -15.84 5.45 -9.98
N TRP A 93 -16.63 4.71 -10.76
CA TRP A 93 -18.08 4.63 -10.56
C TRP A 93 -18.45 4.00 -9.21
N PHE A 94 -17.83 2.90 -8.83
CA PHE A 94 -18.09 2.21 -7.56
C PHE A 94 -17.73 3.07 -6.34
N ASN A 95 -16.58 3.75 -6.38
CA ASN A 95 -16.10 4.52 -5.24
C ASN A 95 -16.72 5.92 -5.15
N THR A 96 -16.82 6.64 -6.27
CA THR A 96 -17.27 8.03 -6.28
C THR A 96 -18.80 8.12 -6.34
N TYR A 97 -19.45 7.32 -7.18
CA TYR A 97 -20.90 7.39 -7.36
C TYR A 97 -21.66 6.51 -6.36
N LYS A 98 -21.26 5.25 -6.18
CA LYS A 98 -21.96 4.33 -5.24
C LYS A 98 -21.53 4.48 -3.78
N ASN A 99 -20.48 5.27 -3.50
CA ASN A 99 -19.92 5.56 -2.17
C ASN A 99 -19.74 4.31 -1.26
N GLN A 100 -19.40 3.16 -1.85
CA GLN A 100 -19.27 1.89 -1.12
C GLN A 100 -17.91 1.74 -0.42
N SER A 101 -17.05 2.77 -0.47
CA SER A 101 -15.71 2.76 0.13
C SER A 101 -15.75 2.53 1.64
N HIS A 102 -16.81 2.99 2.33
CA HIS A 102 -16.98 2.81 3.77
C HIS A 102 -17.11 1.35 4.24
N ASN A 103 -17.49 0.42 3.37
CA ASN A 103 -17.62 -1.01 3.71
C ASN A 103 -16.28 -1.68 4.05
N TYR A 104 -15.17 -1.06 3.66
CA TYR A 104 -13.82 -1.56 3.90
C TYR A 104 -13.16 -0.94 5.14
N GLY A 105 -13.97 -0.36 6.03
CA GLY A 105 -13.53 0.31 7.25
C GLY A 105 -13.22 1.79 7.04
N THR A 106 -13.47 2.59 8.07
CA THR A 106 -13.30 4.04 8.05
C THR A 106 -12.23 4.48 9.04
N SER A 107 -11.55 5.57 8.70
CA SER A 107 -10.56 6.19 9.59
C SER A 107 -10.70 7.72 9.59
N PRO A 108 -10.27 8.40 10.67
CA PRO A 108 -10.43 9.85 10.80
C PRO A 108 -9.79 10.63 9.64
N PHE A 109 -10.29 11.83 9.38
CA PHE A 109 -9.79 12.71 8.31
C PHE A 109 -8.26 12.87 8.37
N LEU A 110 -7.71 13.17 9.55
CA LEU A 110 -6.27 13.42 9.73
C LEU A 110 -5.38 12.16 9.79
N TRP A 111 -5.92 10.95 9.56
CA TRP A 111 -5.17 9.70 9.72
C TRP A 111 -3.88 9.65 8.90
N TYR A 112 -3.89 10.21 7.69
CA TYR A 112 -2.67 10.28 6.89
C TYR A 112 -1.57 11.13 7.56
N TRP A 113 -1.94 12.21 8.25
CA TRP A 113 -1.02 13.17 8.84
C TRP A 113 -0.40 12.69 10.15
N TYR A 114 -1.20 12.15 11.07
CA TYR A 114 -0.68 11.69 12.37
C TYR A 114 -0.23 10.22 12.38
N SER A 115 -0.66 9.41 11.40
CA SER A 115 -0.39 7.96 11.41
C SER A 115 0.39 7.49 10.18
N ALA A 116 -0.07 7.80 8.97
CA ALA A 116 0.55 7.24 7.77
C ALA A 116 1.91 7.88 7.44
N LEU A 117 1.98 9.21 7.38
CA LEU A 117 3.21 9.95 7.08
C LEU A 117 4.32 9.71 8.12
N PRO A 118 4.05 9.75 9.45
CA PRO A 118 5.10 9.49 10.44
C PRO A 118 5.63 8.05 10.38
N ARG A 119 4.75 7.06 10.14
CA ARG A 119 5.19 5.66 10.00
C ARG A 119 5.98 5.41 8.72
N ALA A 120 5.66 6.11 7.63
CA ALA A 120 6.35 5.96 6.35
C ALA A 120 7.71 6.66 6.30
N LEU A 121 7.80 7.87 6.86
CA LEU A 121 9.02 8.69 6.83
C LEU A 121 9.92 8.46 8.06
N GLY A 122 9.41 7.83 9.11
CA GLY A 122 10.15 7.62 10.36
C GLY A 122 10.66 8.94 10.94
N LEU A 123 11.94 8.98 11.30
CA LEU A 123 12.61 10.18 11.82
C LEU A 123 12.82 11.25 10.74
N SER A 124 12.80 10.90 9.44
CA SER A 124 12.99 11.86 8.35
C SER A 124 11.87 12.91 8.30
N ILE A 125 10.70 12.60 8.86
CA ILE A 125 9.57 13.55 8.88
C ILE A 125 9.93 14.87 9.58
N LEU A 126 10.80 14.83 10.58
CA LEU A 126 11.25 16.01 11.32
C LEU A 126 12.10 16.96 10.45
N LEU A 127 12.75 16.42 9.42
CA LEU A 127 13.61 17.18 8.51
C LEU A 127 12.85 17.74 7.30
N VAL A 128 11.65 17.25 7.01
CA VAL A 128 10.84 17.71 5.88
C VAL A 128 10.49 19.21 5.98
N PRO A 129 9.95 19.73 7.10
CA PRO A 129 9.66 21.17 7.23
C PRO A 129 10.91 22.05 7.08
N LEU A 130 12.05 21.58 7.62
CA LEU A 130 13.33 22.28 7.49
C LEU A 130 13.77 22.36 6.03
N GLY A 131 13.66 21.27 5.27
CA GLY A 131 13.97 21.26 3.83
C GLY A 131 13.11 22.24 3.04
N ILE A 132 11.81 22.26 3.31
CA ILE A 132 10.84 23.16 2.67
C ILE A 132 11.12 24.64 3.01
N ALA A 133 11.54 24.92 4.25
CA ALA A 133 11.90 26.27 4.69
C ALA A 133 13.21 26.77 4.06
N LEU A 134 14.18 25.87 3.83
CA LEU A 134 15.48 26.20 3.27
C LEU A 134 15.45 26.46 1.76
N ASP A 135 14.58 25.78 1.01
CA ASP A 135 14.53 25.88 -0.45
C ASP A 135 13.11 26.11 -0.98
N LYS A 136 12.86 27.31 -1.52
CA LYS A 136 11.58 27.67 -2.15
C LYS A 136 11.23 26.77 -3.35
N ARG A 137 12.22 26.18 -4.02
CA ARG A 137 11.98 25.25 -5.14
C ARG A 137 11.32 23.96 -4.65
N LEU A 138 11.62 23.55 -3.41
CA LEU A 138 10.95 22.39 -2.80
C LEU A 138 9.49 22.66 -2.45
N GLN A 139 9.10 23.91 -2.18
CA GLN A 139 7.69 24.25 -1.98
C GLN A 139 6.88 23.93 -3.24
N VAL A 140 7.42 24.25 -4.42
CA VAL A 140 6.81 23.94 -5.72
C VAL A 140 6.68 22.43 -5.93
N LEU A 141 7.71 21.66 -5.56
CA LEU A 141 7.74 20.19 -5.67
C LEU A 141 6.81 19.49 -4.67
N VAL A 142 6.73 19.95 -3.42
CA VAL A 142 5.98 19.31 -2.34
C VAL A 142 4.50 19.72 -2.32
N THR A 143 4.15 20.90 -2.86
CA THR A 143 2.76 21.38 -2.87
C THR A 143 1.78 20.39 -3.52
N PRO A 144 2.02 19.83 -4.72
CA PRO A 144 1.16 18.80 -5.30
C PRO A 144 1.01 17.56 -4.41
N ALA A 145 2.07 17.15 -3.72
CA ALA A 145 2.03 16.03 -2.79
C ALA A 145 1.12 16.32 -1.59
N PHE A 146 1.16 17.52 -1.00
CA PHE A 146 0.26 17.88 0.10
C PHE A 146 -1.19 18.05 -0.36
N ILE A 147 -1.43 18.65 -1.53
CA ILE A 147 -2.78 18.73 -2.13
C ILE A 147 -3.33 17.32 -2.31
N PHE A 148 -2.53 16.40 -2.83
CA PHE A 148 -2.91 15.01 -3.02
C PHE A 148 -3.28 14.32 -1.70
N VAL A 149 -2.44 14.42 -0.66
CA VAL A 149 -2.75 13.84 0.66
C VAL A 149 -4.01 14.48 1.28
N ALA A 150 -4.19 15.79 1.13
CA ALA A 150 -5.37 16.50 1.64
C ALA A 150 -6.65 16.05 0.91
N ALA A 151 -6.62 15.94 -0.41
CA ALA A 151 -7.75 15.43 -1.20
C ALA A 151 -8.09 13.99 -0.79
N TYR A 152 -7.07 13.14 -0.62
CA TYR A 152 -7.25 11.76 -0.18
C TYR A 152 -7.76 11.63 1.26
N SER A 153 -7.47 12.61 2.12
CA SER A 153 -7.93 12.62 3.51
C SER A 153 -9.46 12.70 3.63
N ILE A 154 -10.14 13.20 2.59
CA ILE A 154 -11.60 13.29 2.51
C ILE A 154 -12.23 11.89 2.41
N LEU A 155 -11.55 10.91 1.80
CA LEU A 155 -12.11 9.57 1.64
C LEU A 155 -12.28 8.85 2.99
N PRO A 156 -13.44 8.22 3.26
CA PRO A 156 -13.67 7.50 4.52
C PRO A 156 -12.67 6.35 4.73
N HIS A 157 -12.47 5.55 3.68
CA HIS A 157 -11.51 4.46 3.67
C HIS A 157 -10.12 4.97 3.31
N LYS A 158 -9.13 4.58 4.11
CA LYS A 158 -7.75 5.05 3.96
C LYS A 158 -6.79 3.89 4.09
N GLU A 159 -5.78 3.91 3.24
CA GLU A 159 -4.71 2.91 3.24
C GLU A 159 -3.40 3.58 2.86
N LEU A 160 -2.30 3.09 3.43
CA LEU A 160 -0.97 3.64 3.17
C LEU A 160 -0.62 3.62 1.67
N ARG A 161 -1.07 2.58 0.95
CA ARG A 161 -0.78 2.39 -0.47
C ARG A 161 -1.39 3.47 -1.38
N PHE A 162 -2.41 4.20 -0.93
CA PHE A 162 -3.00 5.28 -1.74
C PHE A 162 -2.10 6.51 -1.80
N ILE A 163 -1.34 6.77 -0.74
CA ILE A 163 -0.45 7.93 -0.65
C ILE A 163 1.03 7.62 -0.88
N ILE A 164 1.38 6.37 -1.20
CA ILE A 164 2.78 5.92 -1.29
C ILE A 164 3.64 6.75 -2.26
N TYR A 165 2.99 7.37 -3.25
CA TYR A 165 3.61 8.20 -4.28
C TYR A 165 4.21 9.51 -3.75
N VAL A 166 3.81 9.97 -2.56
CA VAL A 166 4.36 11.21 -2.00
C VAL A 166 5.69 11.03 -1.28
N PHE A 167 6.02 9.81 -0.87
CA PHE A 167 7.22 9.55 -0.05
C PHE A 167 8.53 9.92 -0.75
N PRO A 168 8.74 9.64 -2.05
CA PRO A 168 9.94 10.08 -2.77
C PRO A 168 10.11 11.60 -2.73
N ILE A 169 9.04 12.35 -2.97
CA ILE A 169 9.05 13.83 -2.96
C ILE A 169 9.38 14.37 -1.57
N LEU A 170 8.78 13.82 -0.53
CA LEU A 170 9.05 14.22 0.85
C LEU A 170 10.48 13.84 1.29
N ASN A 171 11.00 12.70 0.82
CA ASN A 171 12.40 12.31 1.05
C ASN A 171 13.40 13.24 0.37
N VAL A 172 13.08 13.80 -0.80
CA VAL A 172 13.92 14.85 -1.43
C VAL A 172 13.99 16.09 -0.52
N ALA A 173 12.88 16.48 0.10
CA ALA A 173 12.88 17.59 1.06
C ALA A 173 13.74 17.28 2.29
N ALA A 174 13.60 16.09 2.88
CA ALA A 174 14.45 15.65 3.99
C ALA A 174 15.94 15.58 3.58
N ALA A 175 16.25 15.12 2.37
CA ALA A 175 17.61 15.05 1.85
C ALA A 175 18.24 16.45 1.70
N ARG A 176 17.47 17.45 1.24
CA ARG A 176 17.96 18.84 1.17
C ARG A 176 18.33 19.40 2.54
N ALA A 177 17.54 19.11 3.57
CA ALA A 177 17.85 19.48 4.94
C ALA A 177 19.12 18.78 5.43
N CYS A 178 19.27 17.47 5.19
CA CYS A 178 20.48 16.72 5.53
C CYS A 178 21.73 17.33 4.87
N HIS A 179 21.64 17.63 3.57
CA HIS A 179 22.74 18.26 2.82
C HIS A 179 23.15 19.60 3.43
N PHE A 180 22.18 20.46 3.75
CA PHE A 180 22.45 21.76 4.37
C PHE A 180 23.14 21.63 5.73
N LEU A 181 22.67 20.71 6.58
CA LEU A 181 23.28 20.45 7.88
C LEU A 181 24.71 19.92 7.73
N TRP A 182 24.94 19.01 6.79
CA TRP A 182 26.23 18.40 6.55
C TRP A 182 27.28 19.37 5.98
N GLU A 183 26.90 20.24 5.04
CA GLU A 183 27.78 21.30 4.54
C GLU A 183 28.12 22.36 5.61
N GLY A 184 27.22 22.57 6.56
CA GLY A 184 27.40 23.53 7.64
C GLY A 184 28.29 23.06 8.80
N ARG A 185 28.76 21.82 8.79
CA ARG A 185 29.38 21.14 9.94
C ARG A 185 30.64 21.82 10.47
N ASP A 186 31.46 22.40 9.58
CA ASP A 186 32.79 22.94 9.95
C ASP A 186 32.70 24.37 10.52
N LYS A 187 31.50 24.97 10.56
CA LYS A 187 31.31 26.38 10.97
C LYS A 187 31.17 26.55 12.49
N SER A 188 30.66 25.55 13.20
CA SER A 188 30.50 25.60 14.66
C SER A 188 30.28 24.20 15.24
N THR A 189 30.66 23.99 16.51
CA THR A 189 30.41 22.73 17.22
C THR A 189 28.91 22.37 17.27
N SER A 190 28.03 23.36 17.39
CA SER A 190 26.58 23.15 17.34
C SER A 190 26.11 22.62 15.98
N ARG A 191 26.66 23.12 14.87
CA ARG A 191 26.34 22.64 13.52
C ARG A 191 26.96 21.27 13.26
N GLN A 192 28.13 21.00 13.81
CA GLN A 192 28.74 19.67 13.79
C GLN A 192 27.84 18.65 14.49
N LEU A 193 27.31 18.97 15.68
CA LEU A 193 26.35 18.12 16.39
C LEU A 193 25.07 17.89 15.57
N LEU A 194 24.53 18.92 14.92
CA LEU A 194 23.35 18.77 14.04
C LEU A 194 23.64 17.90 12.80
N ALA A 195 24.83 18.03 12.21
CA ALA A 195 25.25 17.19 11.09
C ALA A 195 25.39 15.72 11.51
N VAL A 196 26.00 15.45 12.66
CA VAL A 196 26.05 14.10 13.25
C VAL A 196 24.65 13.60 13.57
N GLY A 197 23.77 14.44 14.13
CA GLY A 197 22.35 14.12 14.34
C GLY A 197 21.63 13.72 13.05
N SER A 198 21.89 14.43 11.94
CA SER A 198 21.37 14.06 10.62
C SER A 198 22.00 12.79 10.04
N ALA A 199 23.17 12.35 10.47
CA ALA A 199 23.67 11.02 10.11
C ALA A 199 23.00 9.93 10.98
N LEU A 200 22.88 10.19 12.28
CA LEU A 200 22.26 9.27 13.25
C LEU A 200 20.78 9.03 12.96
N HIS A 201 20.03 10.01 12.45
CA HIS A 201 18.62 9.79 12.10
C HIS A 201 18.45 8.73 10.99
N LEU A 202 19.43 8.57 10.08
CA LEU A 202 19.40 7.52 9.05
C LEU A 202 19.53 6.14 9.69
N VAL A 203 20.43 5.99 10.68
CA VAL A 203 20.55 4.76 11.47
C VAL A 203 19.26 4.50 12.25
N GLY A 204 18.68 5.53 12.86
CA GLY A 204 17.40 5.43 13.55
C GLY A 204 16.26 4.99 12.62
N ASN A 205 16.23 5.46 11.37
CA ASN A 205 15.28 5.00 10.36
C ASN A 205 15.50 3.53 9.99
N VAL A 206 16.74 3.06 9.83
CA VAL A 206 17.04 1.64 9.58
C VAL A 206 16.51 0.77 10.72
N VAL A 207 16.77 1.17 11.97
CA VAL A 207 16.26 0.46 13.16
C VAL A 207 14.73 0.46 13.17
N PHE A 208 14.10 1.62 12.93
CA PHE A 208 12.65 1.75 12.91
C PHE A 208 12.00 0.91 11.80
N THR A 209 12.54 0.94 10.59
CA THR A 209 12.07 0.12 9.47
C THR A 209 12.24 -1.36 9.74
N THR A 210 13.37 -1.79 10.32
CA THR A 210 13.61 -3.20 10.69
C THR A 210 12.62 -3.67 11.75
N PHE A 211 12.32 -2.82 12.73
CA PHE A 211 11.31 -3.09 13.74
C PHE A 211 9.92 -3.26 13.12
N LEU A 212 9.48 -2.32 12.26
CA LEU A 212 8.20 -2.42 11.56
C LEU A 212 8.14 -3.63 10.62
N LEU A 213 9.25 -3.98 9.97
CA LEU A 213 9.36 -5.17 9.11
C LEU A 213 9.16 -6.45 9.92
N THR A 214 9.77 -6.53 11.11
CA THR A 214 9.62 -7.68 12.01
C THR A 214 8.17 -7.85 12.46
N ILE A 215 7.48 -6.75 12.78
CA ILE A 215 6.04 -6.78 13.09
C ILE A 215 5.24 -7.22 11.87
N SER A 216 5.54 -6.66 10.68
CA SER A 216 4.82 -6.99 9.46
C SER A 216 4.97 -8.45 9.03
N ALA A 217 6.09 -9.10 9.36
CA ALA A 217 6.29 -10.52 9.06
C ALA A 217 5.26 -11.42 9.78
N ASN A 218 4.72 -10.98 10.91
CA ASN A 218 3.70 -11.72 11.68
C ASN A 218 2.27 -11.51 11.16
N ASN A 219 2.06 -10.66 10.14
CA ASN A 219 0.73 -10.40 9.57
C ASN A 219 0.27 -11.45 8.55
N TYR A 220 0.97 -12.60 8.45
CA TYR A 220 0.66 -13.67 7.49
C TYR A 220 0.25 -15.03 8.14
N PRO A 221 -0.67 -15.06 9.12
CA PRO A 221 -1.09 -16.30 9.78
C PRO A 221 -1.74 -17.33 8.84
N GLY A 222 -2.47 -16.91 7.80
CA GLY A 222 -3.07 -17.81 6.82
C GLY A 222 -2.02 -18.64 6.07
N GLY A 223 -0.92 -18.01 5.64
CA GLY A 223 0.21 -18.71 5.01
C GLY A 223 0.83 -19.75 5.93
N VAL A 224 1.04 -19.39 7.20
CA VAL A 224 1.54 -20.31 8.24
C VAL A 224 0.55 -21.46 8.51
N ALA A 225 -0.76 -21.18 8.47
CA ALA A 225 -1.80 -22.18 8.69
C ALA A 225 -1.80 -23.26 7.60
N VAL A 226 -1.69 -22.87 6.33
CA VAL A 226 -1.53 -23.82 5.21
C VAL A 226 -0.25 -24.64 5.33
N GLN A 227 0.87 -23.98 5.65
CA GLN A 227 2.14 -24.67 5.85
C GLN A 227 2.07 -25.72 6.96
N LYS A 228 1.43 -25.41 8.09
CA LYS A 228 1.20 -26.37 9.17
C LYS A 228 0.27 -27.51 8.75
N LEU A 229 -0.77 -27.21 7.97
CA LEU A 229 -1.68 -28.23 7.44
C LEU A 229 -0.90 -29.26 6.60
N HIS A 230 0.01 -28.81 5.73
CA HIS A 230 0.89 -29.67 4.93
C HIS A 230 1.88 -30.51 5.75
N GLN A 231 2.22 -30.08 6.95
CA GLN A 231 3.09 -30.84 7.85
C GLN A 231 2.31 -31.88 8.67
N ILE A 232 1.05 -31.60 8.99
CA ILE A 232 0.21 -32.46 9.82
C ILE A 232 -0.44 -33.57 8.99
N VAL A 233 -0.93 -33.24 7.79
CA VAL A 233 -1.70 -34.16 6.96
C VAL A 233 -0.77 -34.83 5.94
N PRO A 234 -0.72 -36.18 5.89
CA PRO A 234 0.07 -36.91 4.91
C PRO A 234 -0.28 -36.59 3.46
N GLN A 235 0.71 -36.71 2.57
CA GLN A 235 0.60 -36.36 1.14
C GLN A 235 -0.07 -37.45 0.28
N ASP A 236 -0.47 -38.56 0.85
CA ASP A 236 -1.10 -39.68 0.15
C ASP A 236 -2.62 -39.68 0.31
N VAL A 237 -3.15 -38.78 1.14
CA VAL A 237 -4.58 -38.66 1.42
C VAL A 237 -5.23 -37.66 0.47
N ASN A 238 -6.40 -38.01 -0.05
CA ASN A 238 -7.24 -37.08 -0.80
C ASN A 238 -7.83 -36.03 0.14
N VAL A 239 -7.28 -34.82 0.09
CA VAL A 239 -7.67 -33.72 0.96
C VAL A 239 -8.40 -32.64 0.16
N SER A 240 -9.55 -32.22 0.67
CA SER A 240 -10.30 -31.06 0.19
C SER A 240 -10.31 -29.99 1.28
N VAL A 241 -9.65 -28.87 1.02
CA VAL A 241 -9.46 -27.75 1.97
C VAL A 241 -10.31 -26.55 1.56
N HIS A 242 -11.15 -26.07 2.46
CA HIS A 242 -11.77 -24.76 2.30
C HIS A 242 -10.88 -23.67 2.90
N ILE A 243 -10.65 -22.61 2.14
CA ILE A 243 -9.88 -21.44 2.54
C ILE A 243 -10.85 -20.27 2.71
N ASP A 244 -11.03 -19.82 3.95
CA ASP A 244 -11.85 -18.65 4.21
C ASP A 244 -11.17 -17.35 3.72
N ASN A 245 -11.96 -16.27 3.71
CA ASN A 245 -11.49 -14.99 3.21
C ASN A 245 -10.32 -14.42 4.03
N PHE A 246 -10.34 -14.57 5.36
CA PHE A 246 -9.27 -14.07 6.22
C PHE A 246 -7.95 -14.81 5.99
N SER A 247 -7.98 -16.14 5.86
CA SER A 247 -6.79 -16.94 5.54
C SER A 247 -6.22 -16.56 4.17
N ALA A 248 -7.08 -16.36 3.17
CA ALA A 248 -6.67 -15.88 1.86
C ALA A 248 -6.01 -14.49 1.91
N GLN A 249 -6.57 -13.57 2.70
CA GLN A 249 -6.01 -12.22 2.88
C GLN A 249 -4.69 -12.20 3.66
N THR A 250 -4.43 -13.23 4.48
CA THR A 250 -3.27 -13.32 5.36
C THR A 250 -2.24 -14.37 4.90
N GLY A 251 -2.12 -14.59 3.59
CA GLY A 251 -0.96 -15.27 3.01
C GLY A 251 -1.23 -16.61 2.33
N VAL A 252 -2.47 -17.12 2.33
CA VAL A 252 -2.81 -18.27 1.50
C VAL A 252 -2.87 -17.86 0.03
N SER A 253 -2.00 -18.44 -0.79
CA SER A 253 -1.92 -18.18 -2.24
C SER A 253 -1.77 -19.48 -3.03
N ARG A 254 -1.84 -19.40 -4.37
CA ARG A 254 -1.58 -20.57 -5.22
C ARG A 254 -0.17 -21.14 -5.03
N PHE A 255 0.82 -20.29 -4.76
CA PHE A 255 2.20 -20.73 -4.48
C PHE A 255 2.34 -21.50 -3.17
N THR A 256 1.39 -21.33 -2.24
CA THR A 256 1.37 -22.11 -0.99
C THR A 256 0.72 -23.47 -1.17
N GLN A 257 0.14 -23.79 -2.33
CA GLN A 257 -0.50 -25.09 -2.60
C GLN A 257 0.58 -26.08 -3.08
N LEU A 258 1.17 -26.82 -2.13
CA LEU A 258 2.32 -27.70 -2.41
C LEU A 258 1.92 -29.07 -2.98
N HIS A 259 0.66 -29.48 -2.82
CA HIS A 259 0.18 -30.81 -3.19
C HIS A 259 -0.86 -30.72 -4.30
N ASP A 260 -0.51 -31.18 -5.51
CA ASP A 260 -1.39 -31.10 -6.70
C ASP A 260 -2.64 -31.98 -6.60
N HIS A 261 -2.58 -33.06 -5.82
CA HIS A 261 -3.71 -33.96 -5.61
C HIS A 261 -4.69 -33.45 -4.54
N TRP A 262 -4.37 -32.36 -3.84
CA TRP A 262 -5.28 -31.71 -2.91
C TRP A 262 -6.18 -30.72 -3.64
N ARG A 263 -7.44 -30.65 -3.22
CA ARG A 263 -8.40 -29.67 -3.71
C ARG A 263 -8.46 -28.48 -2.77
N TYR A 264 -7.92 -27.34 -3.19
CA TYR A 264 -8.03 -26.07 -2.47
C TYR A 264 -9.20 -25.26 -3.02
N ASN A 265 -10.15 -24.89 -2.16
CA ASN A 265 -11.33 -24.14 -2.58
C ASN A 265 -11.53 -22.86 -1.76
N LYS A 266 -11.63 -21.73 -2.48
CA LYS A 266 -11.89 -20.39 -1.94
C LYS A 266 -13.27 -19.86 -2.37
N THR A 267 -14.28 -20.72 -2.48
CA THR A 267 -15.66 -20.28 -2.73
C THR A 267 -16.08 -19.30 -1.63
N GLU A 268 -16.40 -18.07 -2.01
CA GLU A 268 -16.82 -17.03 -1.06
C GLU A 268 -18.32 -17.19 -0.72
N HIS A 269 -18.76 -16.52 0.35
CA HIS A 269 -20.17 -16.47 0.80
C HIS A 269 -20.79 -17.81 1.25
N LEU A 270 -19.97 -18.78 1.64
CA LEU A 270 -20.46 -20.01 2.26
C LEU A 270 -20.99 -19.74 3.68
N LYS A 271 -22.17 -20.29 3.99
CA LYS A 271 -22.79 -20.14 5.32
C LYS A 271 -22.05 -20.99 6.36
N ALA A 272 -21.64 -20.36 7.46
CA ALA A 272 -20.97 -21.04 8.56
C ALA A 272 -21.77 -22.25 9.08
N GLY A 273 -21.12 -23.41 9.18
CA GLY A 273 -21.75 -24.69 9.57
C GLY A 273 -22.73 -25.29 8.56
N GLY A 274 -22.90 -24.68 7.38
CA GLY A 274 -23.74 -25.17 6.30
C GLY A 274 -23.26 -26.49 5.70
N PRO A 275 -24.13 -27.21 4.96
CA PRO A 275 -23.81 -28.52 4.39
C PRO A 275 -22.62 -28.46 3.42
N GLU A 276 -22.45 -27.36 2.71
CA GLU A 276 -21.33 -27.16 1.79
C GLU A 276 -19.98 -27.15 2.51
N LEU A 277 -19.87 -26.46 3.65
CA LEU A 277 -18.64 -26.46 4.46
C LEU A 277 -18.37 -27.83 5.07
N ARG A 278 -19.41 -28.64 5.33
CA ARG A 278 -19.24 -30.03 5.82
C ARG A 278 -18.70 -30.98 4.77
N SER A 279 -18.79 -30.63 3.48
CA SER A 279 -18.29 -31.47 2.39
C SER A 279 -16.76 -31.42 2.24
N PHE A 280 -16.12 -30.40 2.82
CA PHE A 280 -14.67 -30.30 2.84
C PHE A 280 -14.10 -31.18 3.96
N THR A 281 -12.92 -31.74 3.73
CA THR A 281 -12.22 -32.55 4.73
C THR A 281 -11.55 -31.68 5.79
N HIS A 282 -11.09 -30.49 5.38
CA HIS A 282 -10.32 -29.57 6.22
C HIS A 282 -10.80 -28.14 5.96
N LEU A 283 -10.79 -27.32 7.00
CA LEU A 283 -11.21 -25.94 6.94
C LEU A 283 -10.12 -25.04 7.54
N LEU A 284 -9.77 -23.97 6.83
CA LEU A 284 -9.03 -22.84 7.38
C LEU A 284 -10.04 -21.74 7.69
N VAL A 285 -10.22 -21.47 8.98
CA VAL A 285 -11.28 -20.59 9.48
C VAL A 285 -10.71 -19.62 10.50
N GLU A 286 -11.10 -18.36 10.38
CA GLU A 286 -10.86 -17.31 11.36
C GLU A 286 -11.58 -17.60 12.68
N GLY A 287 -10.86 -17.47 13.80
CA GLY A 287 -11.44 -17.55 15.13
C GLY A 287 -10.81 -16.52 16.06
N LYS A 288 -11.65 -15.73 16.76
CA LYS A 288 -11.16 -14.77 17.76
C LYS A 288 -10.45 -15.44 18.94
N SER A 289 -10.79 -16.69 19.22
CA SER A 289 -10.16 -17.56 20.20
C SER A 289 -10.48 -19.02 19.88
N LYS A 290 -9.75 -19.97 20.50
CA LYS A 290 -10.02 -21.41 20.37
C LYS A 290 -11.46 -21.81 20.75
N TYR A 291 -12.16 -20.97 21.51
CA TYR A 291 -13.54 -21.20 21.99
C TYR A 291 -14.55 -20.21 21.42
N SER A 292 -14.20 -19.52 20.33
CA SER A 292 -15.04 -18.48 19.75
C SER A 292 -16.38 -19.04 19.25
N TYR A 293 -17.46 -18.27 19.43
CA TYR A 293 -18.82 -18.70 19.10
C TYR A 293 -18.98 -19.12 17.62
N ASN A 294 -18.28 -18.44 16.71
CA ASN A 294 -18.26 -18.77 15.29
C ASN A 294 -17.68 -20.17 15.00
N LEU A 295 -16.81 -20.70 15.86
CA LEU A 295 -16.26 -22.04 15.72
C LEU A 295 -17.20 -23.14 16.20
N LYS A 296 -18.18 -22.82 17.07
CA LYS A 296 -19.17 -23.81 17.57
C LYS A 296 -19.93 -24.50 16.45
N HIS A 297 -20.19 -23.78 15.35
CA HIS A 297 -20.86 -24.32 14.17
C HIS A 297 -20.11 -25.49 13.51
N TYR A 298 -18.79 -25.58 13.71
CA TYR A 298 -17.94 -26.61 13.11
C TYR A 298 -17.65 -27.76 14.07
N THR A 299 -17.77 -27.57 15.38
CA THR A 299 -17.43 -28.58 16.41
C THR A 299 -18.18 -29.91 16.26
N THR A 300 -19.35 -29.91 15.63
CA THR A 300 -20.14 -31.12 15.36
C THR A 300 -19.70 -31.89 14.13
N SER A 301 -18.89 -31.28 13.25
CA SER A 301 -18.47 -31.85 11.96
C SER A 301 -16.96 -31.99 11.81
N HIS A 302 -16.19 -31.12 12.47
CA HIS A 302 -14.74 -31.00 12.35
C HIS A 302 -14.10 -30.84 13.72
N GLN A 303 -12.88 -31.33 13.84
CA GLN A 303 -12.03 -31.14 15.02
C GLN A 303 -10.92 -30.13 14.75
N ILE A 304 -10.46 -29.44 15.80
CA ILE A 304 -9.37 -28.47 15.69
C ILE A 304 -8.04 -29.23 15.68
N LEU A 305 -7.32 -29.19 14.56
CA LEU A 305 -5.98 -29.79 14.45
C LEU A 305 -4.89 -28.88 15.01
N THR A 306 -4.94 -27.58 14.69
CA THR A 306 -3.95 -26.59 15.11
C THR A 306 -4.58 -25.19 15.13
N SER A 307 -3.95 -24.27 15.85
CA SER A 307 -4.26 -22.84 15.83
C SER A 307 -3.01 -22.03 15.50
N VAL A 308 -3.17 -20.97 14.71
CA VAL A 308 -2.11 -19.99 14.44
C VAL A 308 -2.56 -18.67 15.02
N GLU A 309 -1.70 -18.07 15.86
CA GLU A 309 -1.96 -16.75 16.44
C GLU A 309 -1.71 -15.68 15.37
N SER A 310 -2.63 -14.74 15.25
CA SER A 310 -2.54 -13.60 14.35
C SER A 310 -2.12 -12.36 15.13
N PHE A 311 -1.28 -11.52 14.53
CA PHE A 311 -0.97 -10.22 15.11
C PHE A 311 -2.24 -9.38 15.36
N SER A 312 -2.32 -8.80 16.55
CA SER A 312 -3.42 -7.96 17.01
C SER A 312 -2.92 -6.61 17.52
N HIS A 313 -1.91 -6.59 18.39
CA HIS A 313 -1.40 -5.36 19.00
C HIS A 313 0.01 -5.52 19.56
N LEU A 314 0.66 -4.37 19.81
CA LEU A 314 1.92 -4.32 20.55
C LEU A 314 1.62 -4.11 22.02
N SER A 315 2.23 -4.92 22.88
CA SER A 315 2.23 -4.72 24.32
C SER A 315 3.62 -4.26 24.75
N PHE A 316 3.66 -3.22 25.59
CA PHE A 316 4.90 -2.73 26.16
C PHE A 316 5.08 -3.31 27.56
N ASN A 317 6.12 -4.12 27.74
CA ASN A 317 6.51 -4.61 29.05
C ASN A 317 7.93 -4.11 29.36
N TYR A 318 8.02 -3.06 30.16
CA TYR A 318 9.29 -2.44 30.56
C TYR A 318 10.19 -3.35 31.43
N GLN A 319 9.69 -4.50 31.88
CA GLN A 319 10.44 -5.47 32.67
C GLN A 319 11.13 -6.56 31.83
N GLN A 320 10.92 -6.59 30.50
CA GLN A 320 11.53 -7.55 29.58
C GLN A 320 12.33 -6.81 28.50
N PHE A 321 13.40 -7.43 27.98
CA PHE A 321 14.17 -6.90 26.85
C PHE A 321 14.09 -7.86 25.65
N PRO A 322 13.61 -7.43 24.47
CA PRO A 322 13.12 -6.08 24.17
C PRO A 322 11.78 -5.75 24.88
N PRO A 323 11.52 -4.47 25.24
CA PRO A 323 10.34 -4.07 26.00
C PRO A 323 9.03 -4.11 25.20
N VAL A 324 9.05 -4.65 23.99
CA VAL A 324 7.91 -4.75 23.10
C VAL A 324 7.63 -6.21 22.82
N LYS A 325 6.42 -6.65 23.17
CA LYS A 325 5.90 -7.96 22.80
C LYS A 325 4.85 -7.80 21.70
N VAL A 326 5.05 -8.55 20.63
CA VAL A 326 4.12 -8.65 19.50
C VAL A 326 3.12 -9.76 19.84
N PHE A 327 1.83 -9.43 19.93
CA PHE A 327 0.75 -10.37 20.21
C PHE A 327 -0.13 -10.56 18.99
#